data_AF-A0A353C9L2-F1
#
_entry.id   AF-A0A353C9L2-F1
#
_cell.length_a   1.000
_cell.length_b   1.000
_cell.length_c   1.000
_cell.angle_alpha   90.00
_cell.angle_beta   90.00
_cell.angle_gamma   90.00
#
_symmetry.space_group_name_H-M   'P 1'
#
loop_
_entity.id
_entity.type
_entity.pdbx_description
1 polymer ?
#
loop_
_entity_poly.entity_id
_entity_poly.type
_entity_poly.pdbx_seq_one_letter_code
_entity_poly.pdbx_strand_id
1 'polypeptide(L)'
;GDTGGITAANLTIETASAPEPAEFDFNGDGRTDYTVARDVGPGASGATNQIRWFTRENGSGTVTSYDWGSATTDFITPSDFDGDDKTDYAVWREAAAGVAGFYILQSQTNTFVFQNFGQTGDDPAIIGDYDGDGKSDPAVYRCPPFSDPDGQCFFYYRGSNANPGGNITFVPWGFGVQGDFFPNPGDFDGDGRYDFCIQRSNPAAPAQGQFVLLRSSDNGIEYINWGTSSDFIIPGDYDGDGKHDFCVRRTVSGARQHWVLTRTGATSFVQWGSTGDVSAPGDYDGDGSTDFAIWRGSATPGQSGFWVRNSSNAAVSFVPWGQCPNVSTCDFAVASSWVH
;
A
#
# COMPACT_ATOMS: atom_id res chain seq x y z
N GLY A 1 7.50 56.20 17.47
CA GLY A 1 6.62 55.43 16.57
C GLY A 1 7.45 55.12 15.36
N ASP A 2 7.78 53.86 15.17
CA ASP A 2 8.49 53.44 13.96
C ASP A 2 7.55 53.53 12.75
N THR A 3 8.04 54.14 11.68
CA THR A 3 7.35 54.35 10.41
C THR A 3 8.05 53.61 9.27
N GLY A 4 8.52 52.39 9.52
CA GLY A 4 9.15 51.54 8.51
C GLY A 4 8.11 50.69 7.78
N GLY A 5 8.01 50.85 6.45
CA GLY A 5 7.20 50.00 5.58
C GLY A 5 8.07 48.99 4.84
N ILE A 6 7.62 47.73 4.79
CA ILE A 6 8.28 46.65 4.04
C ILE A 6 8.00 46.86 2.54
N THR A 7 9.06 46.97 1.73
CA THR A 7 8.94 47.23 0.27
C THR A 7 9.00 45.95 -0.58
N ALA A 8 9.47 44.84 -0.01
CA ALA A 8 9.38 43.50 -0.57
C ALA A 8 9.61 42.48 0.55
N ALA A 9 8.59 41.65 0.83
CA ALA A 9 8.77 40.41 1.57
C ALA A 9 8.60 39.29 0.55
N ASN A 10 9.65 38.48 0.37
CA ASN A 10 9.47 37.17 -0.25
C ASN A 10 8.91 36.26 0.85
N LEU A 11 7.59 36.07 0.83
CA LEU A 11 6.95 35.01 1.59
C LEU A 11 7.07 33.75 0.74
N THR A 12 8.03 32.89 1.06
CA THR A 12 7.97 31.50 0.61
C THR A 12 6.88 30.85 1.44
N ILE A 13 5.68 30.71 0.87
CA ILE A 13 4.72 29.75 1.40
C ILE A 13 5.25 28.40 0.90
N GLU A 14 6.06 27.75 1.73
CA GLU A 14 6.17 26.30 1.65
C GLU A 14 4.78 25.81 2.05
N THR A 15 3.90 25.61 1.06
CA THR A 15 2.72 24.80 1.29
C THR A 15 3.26 23.46 1.76
N ALA A 16 2.79 22.97 2.90
CA ALA A 16 2.95 21.56 3.22
C ALA A 16 2.60 20.75 1.96
N SER A 17 3.31 19.65 1.70
CA SER A 17 2.83 18.71 0.67
C SER A 17 1.36 18.44 0.96
N ALA A 18 0.55 18.32 -0.09
CA ALA A 18 -0.81 17.88 0.12
C ALA A 18 -0.72 16.54 0.87
N PRO A 19 -1.53 16.32 1.92
CA PRO A 19 -1.55 15.03 2.59
C PRO A 19 -1.81 13.95 1.54
N GLU A 20 -1.10 12.84 1.66
CA GLU A 20 -1.32 11.66 0.82
C GLU A 20 -2.81 11.30 0.81
N PRO A 21 -3.41 10.98 -0.35
CA PRO A 21 -4.79 10.54 -0.42
C PRO A 21 -5.02 9.34 0.50
N ALA A 22 -6.19 9.28 1.14
CA ALA A 22 -6.53 8.13 1.98
C ALA A 22 -6.54 6.85 1.13
N GLU A 23 -5.67 5.89 1.47
CA GLU A 23 -5.64 4.60 0.77
C GLU A 23 -7.02 3.93 0.84
N PHE A 24 -7.45 3.31 -0.26
CA PHE A 24 -8.74 2.60 -0.37
C PHE A 24 -9.98 3.47 -0.10
N ASP A 25 -9.90 4.78 -0.33
CA ASP A 25 -11.05 5.64 -0.48
C ASP A 25 -11.67 5.45 -1.88
N PHE A 26 -12.84 4.81 -1.98
CA PHE A 26 -13.49 4.56 -3.26
C PHE A 26 -14.52 5.63 -3.64
N ASN A 27 -14.86 6.55 -2.73
CA ASN A 27 -15.87 7.59 -2.95
C ASN A 27 -15.27 9.01 -3.01
N GLY A 28 -13.99 9.17 -2.65
CA GLY A 28 -13.24 10.42 -2.65
C GLY A 28 -13.63 11.35 -1.51
N ASP A 29 -14.06 10.81 -0.36
CA ASP A 29 -14.44 11.61 0.81
C ASP A 29 -13.28 11.87 1.79
N GLY A 30 -12.07 11.44 1.44
CA GLY A 30 -10.85 11.58 2.20
C GLY A 30 -10.73 10.55 3.32
N ARG A 31 -11.40 9.40 3.21
CA ARG A 31 -11.37 8.34 4.23
C ARG A 31 -11.22 6.97 3.58
N THR A 32 -10.40 6.13 4.19
CA THR A 32 -10.31 4.71 3.85
C THR A 32 -11.66 4.03 4.04
N ASP A 33 -12.13 3.34 3.00
CA ASP A 33 -13.36 2.56 3.02
C ASP A 33 -13.14 1.12 3.46
N TYR A 34 -14.20 0.49 3.96
CA TYR A 34 -14.16 -0.91 4.39
C TYR A 34 -14.39 -1.83 3.20
N THR A 35 -13.31 -2.25 2.54
CA THR A 35 -13.38 -3.07 1.33
C THR A 35 -12.89 -4.49 1.55
N VAL A 36 -13.64 -5.47 1.05
CA VAL A 36 -13.22 -6.87 0.98
C VAL A 36 -13.40 -7.44 -0.41
N ALA A 37 -12.51 -8.33 -0.82
CA ALA A 37 -12.60 -9.11 -2.06
C ALA A 37 -13.00 -10.55 -1.76
N ARG A 38 -13.76 -11.17 -2.67
CA ARG A 38 -14.25 -12.54 -2.53
C ARG A 38 -14.26 -13.25 -3.87
N ASP A 39 -13.81 -14.50 -3.89
CA ASP A 39 -14.14 -15.41 -4.99
C ASP A 39 -15.61 -15.82 -4.90
N VAL A 40 -16.43 -15.35 -5.85
CA VAL A 40 -17.86 -15.67 -5.93
C VAL A 40 -18.16 -16.85 -6.85
N GLY A 41 -17.12 -17.55 -7.33
CA GLY A 41 -17.24 -18.67 -8.26
C GLY A 41 -17.69 -18.19 -9.65
N PRO A 42 -18.64 -18.87 -10.32
CA PRO A 42 -19.14 -18.45 -11.63
C PRO A 42 -19.80 -17.06 -11.53
N GLY A 43 -19.06 -16.04 -11.98
CA GLY A 43 -19.52 -14.65 -12.00
C GLY A 43 -20.69 -14.43 -12.96
N ALA A 44 -21.26 -13.23 -12.96
CA ALA A 44 -22.36 -12.86 -13.87
C ALA A 44 -21.98 -13.00 -15.36
N SER A 45 -20.68 -12.96 -15.66
CA SER A 45 -20.07 -13.18 -16.98
C SER A 45 -19.86 -14.67 -17.35
N GLY A 46 -20.10 -15.60 -16.41
CA GLY A 46 -19.81 -17.03 -16.58
C GLY A 46 -18.36 -17.43 -16.30
N ALA A 47 -17.50 -16.50 -15.88
CA ALA A 47 -16.11 -16.79 -15.47
C ALA A 47 -16.10 -17.61 -14.17
N THR A 48 -15.42 -18.76 -14.15
CA THR A 48 -15.55 -19.76 -13.07
C THR A 48 -14.95 -19.38 -11.71
N ASN A 49 -14.16 -18.29 -11.63
CA ASN A 49 -13.48 -17.83 -10.41
C ASN A 49 -13.46 -16.28 -10.37
N GLN A 50 -14.63 -15.66 -10.39
CA GLN A 50 -14.75 -14.19 -10.43
C GLN A 50 -14.43 -13.59 -9.06
N ILE A 51 -13.54 -12.60 -9.02
CA ILE A 51 -13.41 -11.74 -7.82
C ILE A 51 -14.55 -10.73 -7.83
N ARG A 52 -15.28 -10.65 -6.71
CA ARG A 52 -16.19 -9.56 -6.40
C ARG A 52 -15.66 -8.76 -5.23
N TRP A 53 -15.60 -7.45 -5.43
CA TRP A 53 -15.25 -6.46 -4.43
C TRP A 53 -16.52 -6.00 -3.73
N PHE A 54 -16.48 -5.86 -2.41
CA PHE A 54 -17.57 -5.38 -1.58
C PHE A 54 -17.05 -4.25 -0.71
N THR A 55 -17.48 -3.04 -1.02
CA THR A 55 -17.08 -1.83 -0.31
C THR A 55 -18.24 -1.33 0.53
N ARG A 56 -17.97 -1.03 1.79
CA ARG A 56 -18.85 -0.24 2.64
C ARG A 56 -18.17 1.10 2.90
N GLU A 57 -18.77 2.15 2.37
CA GLU A 57 -18.25 3.51 2.48
C GLU A 57 -18.17 3.97 3.94
N ASN A 58 -17.05 4.57 4.31
CA ASN A 58 -16.75 5.02 5.66
C ASN A 58 -17.27 6.44 5.93
N GLY A 59 -18.56 6.51 6.27
CA GLY A 59 -19.23 7.75 6.64
C GLY A 59 -20.66 7.73 6.18
N SER A 60 -20.87 7.56 4.87
CA SER A 60 -22.20 7.37 4.28
C SER A 60 -22.81 6.01 4.65
N GLY A 61 -21.97 4.98 4.79
CA GLY A 61 -22.40 3.59 4.99
C GLY A 61 -23.01 2.93 3.74
N THR A 62 -22.94 3.59 2.58
CA THR A 62 -23.36 3.05 1.29
C THR A 62 -22.57 1.78 0.99
N VAL A 63 -23.24 0.79 0.41
CA VAL A 63 -22.63 -0.47 0.05
C VAL A 63 -22.61 -0.59 -1.46
N THR A 64 -21.43 -0.82 -2.01
CA THR A 64 -21.21 -1.07 -3.44
C THR A 64 -20.55 -2.43 -3.66
N SER A 65 -20.71 -2.97 -4.87
CA SER A 65 -19.99 -4.17 -5.25
C SER A 65 -19.69 -4.21 -6.74
N TYR A 66 -18.49 -4.65 -7.09
CA TYR A 66 -18.02 -4.72 -8.47
C TYR A 66 -17.38 -6.08 -8.75
N ASP A 67 -17.74 -6.68 -9.89
CA ASP A 67 -17.08 -7.88 -10.41
C ASP A 67 -15.85 -7.45 -11.21
N TRP A 68 -14.66 -7.67 -10.65
CA TRP A 68 -13.41 -7.30 -11.30
C TRP A 68 -12.26 -8.24 -10.93
N GLY A 69 -11.65 -8.85 -11.94
CA GLY A 69 -10.53 -9.79 -11.77
C GLY A 69 -10.92 -11.26 -11.59
N SER A 70 -9.91 -12.12 -11.54
CA SER A 70 -10.03 -13.58 -11.40
C SER A 70 -9.26 -14.10 -10.20
N ALA A 71 -9.93 -14.84 -9.32
CA ALA A 71 -9.38 -15.34 -8.07
C ALA A 71 -8.26 -16.38 -8.26
N THR A 72 -8.07 -16.86 -9.48
CA THR A 72 -7.04 -17.87 -9.81
C THR A 72 -5.80 -17.32 -10.49
N THR A 73 -5.84 -16.09 -11.02
CA THR A 73 -4.74 -15.55 -11.84
C THR A 73 -4.30 -14.15 -11.47
N ASP A 74 -5.12 -13.45 -10.68
CA ASP A 74 -4.97 -12.02 -10.52
C ASP A 74 -4.58 -11.67 -9.09
N PHE A 75 -3.60 -10.78 -8.97
CA PHE A 75 -3.18 -10.14 -7.73
C PHE A 75 -3.92 -8.80 -7.59
N ILE A 76 -4.44 -8.52 -6.40
CA ILE A 76 -5.22 -7.31 -6.11
C ILE A 76 -4.29 -6.10 -5.96
N THR A 77 -4.48 -5.05 -6.76
CA THR A 77 -3.60 -3.86 -6.82
C THR A 77 -4.38 -2.54 -6.94
N PRO A 78 -5.40 -2.30 -6.10
CA PRO A 78 -6.21 -1.09 -6.20
C PRO A 78 -5.42 0.14 -5.76
N SER A 79 -5.57 1.24 -6.48
CA SER A 79 -4.88 2.51 -6.27
C SER A 79 -5.51 3.58 -7.16
N ASP A 80 -5.17 4.85 -7.00
CA ASP A 80 -5.63 5.92 -7.90
C ASP A 80 -4.74 6.02 -9.15
N PHE A 81 -5.06 5.30 -10.23
CA PHE A 81 -4.27 5.34 -11.47
C PHE A 81 -4.72 6.45 -12.42
N ASP A 82 -5.89 7.05 -12.20
CA ASP A 82 -6.45 8.08 -13.10
C ASP A 82 -6.33 9.51 -12.55
N GLY A 83 -5.99 9.66 -11.28
CA GLY A 83 -5.67 10.92 -10.59
C GLY A 83 -6.92 11.69 -10.20
N ASP A 84 -7.98 10.99 -9.80
CA ASP A 84 -9.24 11.59 -9.36
C ASP A 84 -9.49 11.54 -7.85
N ASP A 85 -8.44 11.23 -7.08
CA ASP A 85 -8.39 11.05 -5.63
C ASP A 85 -9.34 9.93 -5.14
N LYS A 86 -9.68 8.98 -6.02
CA LYS A 86 -10.38 7.76 -5.64
C LYS A 86 -9.62 6.53 -6.06
N THR A 87 -9.81 5.49 -5.28
CA THR A 87 -9.23 4.18 -5.54
C THR A 87 -9.90 3.51 -6.74
N ASP A 88 -9.09 3.16 -7.73
CA ASP A 88 -9.52 2.33 -8.86
C ASP A 88 -9.57 0.85 -8.48
N TYR A 89 -10.54 0.13 -9.04
CA TYR A 89 -10.51 -1.33 -8.99
C TYR A 89 -9.46 -1.84 -9.96
N ALA A 90 -8.34 -2.35 -9.44
CA ALA A 90 -7.24 -2.81 -10.26
C ALA A 90 -6.69 -4.16 -9.81
N VAL A 91 -6.26 -4.94 -10.79
CA VAL A 91 -5.57 -6.21 -10.58
C VAL A 91 -4.37 -6.35 -11.52
N TRP A 92 -3.31 -7.02 -11.05
CA TRP A 92 -2.21 -7.44 -11.90
C TRP A 92 -2.35 -8.92 -12.24
N ARG A 93 -2.23 -9.25 -13.53
CA ARG A 93 -2.28 -10.64 -14.00
C ARG A 93 -0.90 -11.10 -14.45
N GLU A 94 -0.44 -12.16 -13.81
CA GLU A 94 0.83 -12.81 -14.16
C GLU A 94 0.76 -13.47 -15.53
N ALA A 95 1.77 -13.24 -16.36
CA ALA A 95 2.01 -13.95 -17.62
C ALA A 95 3.45 -13.73 -18.09
N ALA A 96 3.80 -14.28 -19.26
CA ALA A 96 5.09 -13.97 -19.89
C ALA A 96 5.24 -12.46 -20.18
N ALA A 97 6.49 -12.00 -20.29
CA ALA A 97 6.81 -10.64 -20.69
C ALA A 97 6.09 -10.26 -22.00
N GLY A 98 5.53 -9.06 -22.04
CA GLY A 98 4.71 -8.60 -23.17
C GLY A 98 3.25 -9.10 -23.14
N VAL A 99 2.86 -9.88 -22.13
CA VAL A 99 1.47 -10.32 -21.90
C VAL A 99 0.96 -9.95 -20.51
N ALA A 100 1.81 -10.03 -19.47
CA ALA A 100 1.43 -9.63 -18.12
C ALA A 100 1.01 -8.16 -18.06
N GLY A 101 0.22 -7.79 -17.06
CA GLY A 101 -0.16 -6.39 -16.93
C GLY A 101 -1.26 -6.11 -15.93
N PHE A 102 -1.50 -4.82 -15.75
CA PHE A 102 -2.54 -4.28 -14.90
C PHE A 102 -3.84 -4.12 -15.68
N TYR A 103 -4.93 -4.57 -15.06
CA TYR A 103 -6.30 -4.43 -15.53
C TYR A 103 -7.01 -3.49 -14.57
N ILE A 104 -7.22 -2.26 -15.02
CA ILE A 104 -7.68 -1.14 -14.20
C ILE A 104 -9.08 -0.77 -14.66
N LEU A 105 -10.00 -0.63 -13.72
CA LEU A 105 -11.30 0.00 -13.93
C LEU A 105 -11.24 1.39 -13.29
N GLN A 106 -11.08 2.39 -14.15
CA GLN A 106 -10.90 3.79 -13.76
C GLN A 106 -12.16 4.36 -13.11
N SER A 107 -12.01 4.92 -11.92
CA SER A 107 -13.00 5.57 -11.08
C SER A 107 -13.68 6.74 -11.80
N GLN A 108 -12.89 7.62 -12.42
CA GLN A 108 -13.38 8.89 -12.96
C GLN A 108 -14.32 8.68 -14.15
N THR A 109 -13.99 7.69 -14.99
CA THR A 109 -14.65 7.48 -16.29
C THR A 109 -15.45 6.19 -16.34
N ASN A 110 -15.29 5.31 -15.35
CA ASN A 110 -15.81 3.93 -15.34
C ASN A 110 -15.39 3.17 -16.61
N THR A 111 -14.14 3.35 -17.05
CA THR A 111 -13.59 2.69 -18.23
C THR A 111 -12.50 1.70 -17.89
N PHE A 112 -12.45 0.63 -18.68
CA PHE A 112 -11.41 -0.39 -18.59
C PHE A 112 -10.14 0.08 -19.30
N VAL A 113 -9.01 -0.02 -18.60
CA VAL A 113 -7.67 0.18 -19.13
C VAL A 113 -6.84 -1.07 -18.89
N PHE A 114 -6.21 -1.59 -19.94
CA PHE A 114 -5.16 -2.61 -19.84
C PHE A 114 -3.80 -1.96 -20.04
N GLN A 115 -2.91 -2.13 -19.06
CA GLN A 115 -1.53 -1.70 -19.15
C GLN A 115 -0.61 -2.91 -19.18
N ASN A 116 -0.02 -3.19 -20.34
CA ASN A 116 0.97 -4.26 -20.46
C ASN A 116 2.22 -3.90 -19.64
N PHE A 117 2.52 -4.68 -18.61
CA PHE A 117 3.61 -4.41 -17.67
C PHE A 117 3.98 -5.65 -16.83
N GLY A 118 5.28 -5.86 -16.61
CA GLY A 118 5.80 -6.97 -15.83
C GLY A 118 5.85 -8.31 -16.58
N GLN A 119 6.07 -9.37 -15.83
CA GLN A 119 6.19 -10.75 -16.28
C GLN A 119 6.05 -11.75 -15.11
N THR A 120 6.09 -13.05 -15.40
CA THR A 120 6.12 -14.12 -14.41
C THR A 120 7.28 -13.97 -13.42
N GLY A 121 6.97 -14.11 -12.12
CA GLY A 121 7.89 -13.96 -11.00
C GLY A 121 8.06 -12.54 -10.45
N ASP A 122 7.36 -11.56 -11.02
CA ASP A 122 7.33 -10.19 -10.53
C ASP A 122 6.44 -10.04 -9.30
N ASP A 123 6.83 -9.13 -8.40
CA ASP A 123 6.01 -8.70 -7.26
C ASP A 123 5.30 -7.38 -7.60
N PRO A 124 3.97 -7.37 -7.79
CA PRO A 124 3.20 -6.19 -8.17
C PRO A 124 2.69 -5.38 -6.96
N ALA A 125 3.06 -5.74 -5.73
CA ALA A 125 2.66 -5.03 -4.52
C ALA A 125 3.21 -3.59 -4.45
N ILE A 126 4.13 -3.24 -5.35
CA ILE A 126 4.91 -2.01 -5.28
C ILE A 126 4.32 -0.82 -6.06
N ILE A 127 3.03 -0.81 -6.36
CA ILE A 127 2.36 0.34 -6.98
C ILE A 127 2.44 1.59 -6.08
N GLY A 128 2.45 2.77 -6.68
CA GLY A 128 2.55 4.05 -5.96
C GLY A 128 2.98 5.18 -6.90
N ASP A 129 2.96 6.43 -6.43
CA ASP A 129 3.34 7.59 -7.25
C ASP A 129 4.86 7.78 -7.28
N TYR A 130 5.54 7.26 -8.30
CA TYR A 130 7.00 7.34 -8.40
C TYR A 130 7.50 8.56 -9.15
N ASP A 131 6.61 9.35 -9.77
CA ASP A 131 6.98 10.52 -10.56
C ASP A 131 6.38 11.85 -10.10
N GLY A 132 5.55 11.81 -9.05
CA GLY A 132 5.06 12.94 -8.27
C GLY A 132 3.94 13.71 -8.95
N ASP A 133 3.11 13.03 -9.73
CA ASP A 133 1.99 13.64 -10.45
C ASP A 133 0.63 13.43 -9.77
N GLY A 134 0.61 12.82 -8.59
CA GLY A 134 -0.57 12.49 -7.82
C GLY A 134 -1.28 11.24 -8.31
N LYS A 135 -0.68 10.45 -9.22
CA LYS A 135 -1.23 9.18 -9.68
C LYS A 135 -0.34 8.03 -9.27
N SER A 136 -0.99 6.92 -8.96
CA SER A 136 -0.30 5.66 -8.77
C SER A 136 0.22 5.13 -10.11
N ASP A 137 1.50 4.80 -10.15
CA ASP A 137 2.14 4.19 -11.30
C ASP A 137 2.08 2.66 -11.22
N PRO A 138 1.84 1.98 -12.36
CA PRO A 138 2.05 0.55 -12.44
C PRO A 138 3.53 0.22 -12.23
N ALA A 139 3.80 -0.64 -11.24
CA ALA A 139 5.15 -0.98 -10.83
C ALA A 139 5.27 -2.45 -10.41
N VAL A 140 6.46 -3.02 -10.60
CA VAL A 140 6.79 -4.38 -10.14
C VAL A 140 8.22 -4.45 -9.63
N TYR A 141 8.43 -5.21 -8.56
CA TYR A 141 9.76 -5.55 -8.05
C TYR A 141 10.18 -6.92 -8.57
N ARG A 142 11.42 -7.00 -9.07
CA ARG A 142 11.96 -8.23 -9.64
C ARG A 142 13.35 -8.51 -9.11
N CYS A 143 13.51 -9.68 -8.51
CA CYS A 143 14.81 -10.25 -8.19
C CYS A 143 15.10 -11.46 -9.10
N PRO A 144 16.36 -11.86 -9.24
CA PRO A 144 16.71 -13.16 -9.79
C PRO A 144 15.97 -14.30 -9.06
N PRO A 145 15.63 -15.40 -9.77
CA PRO A 145 14.98 -16.54 -9.15
C PRO A 145 15.93 -17.24 -8.15
N PHE A 146 15.38 -18.01 -7.21
CA PHE A 146 16.15 -18.76 -6.20
C PHE A 146 17.29 -19.65 -6.76
N SER A 147 17.21 -20.05 -8.02
CA SER A 147 18.20 -20.91 -8.68
C SER A 147 19.41 -20.18 -9.25
N ASP A 148 19.40 -18.85 -9.27
CA ASP A 148 20.49 -18.00 -9.78
C ASP A 148 21.37 -17.55 -8.60
N PRO A 149 22.72 -17.61 -8.68
CA PRO A 149 23.57 -16.95 -7.69
C PRO A 149 23.17 -15.47 -7.52
N ASP A 150 23.08 -15.02 -6.26
CA ASP A 150 22.73 -13.64 -5.84
C ASP A 150 23.01 -12.58 -6.90
N GLY A 151 21.97 -11.85 -7.32
CA GLY A 151 22.07 -10.88 -8.41
C GLY A 151 21.27 -9.60 -8.14
N GLN A 152 21.35 -8.66 -9.08
CA GLN A 152 20.71 -7.35 -8.94
C GLN A 152 19.18 -7.48 -8.99
N CYS A 153 18.50 -6.97 -7.97
CA CYS A 153 17.07 -6.75 -7.99
C CYS A 153 16.73 -5.36 -8.54
N PHE A 154 15.51 -5.17 -9.03
CA PHE A 154 15.09 -3.92 -9.65
C PHE A 154 13.65 -3.56 -9.28
N PHE A 155 13.44 -2.28 -9.02
CA PHE A 155 12.13 -1.66 -9.14
C PHE A 155 11.92 -1.28 -10.60
N TYR A 156 10.82 -1.72 -11.20
CA TYR A 156 10.37 -1.27 -12.50
C TYR A 156 9.06 -0.51 -12.31
N TYR A 157 8.94 0.68 -12.89
CA TYR A 157 7.69 1.43 -12.88
C TYR A 157 7.46 2.16 -14.21
N ARG A 158 6.22 2.50 -14.51
CA ARG A 158 5.85 3.35 -15.65
C ARG A 158 5.19 4.62 -15.14
N GLY A 159 6.01 5.66 -14.97
CA GLY A 159 5.58 7.00 -14.64
C GLY A 159 4.52 7.58 -15.59
N SER A 160 3.42 8.04 -15.02
CA SER A 160 2.30 8.72 -15.68
C SER A 160 2.70 10.07 -16.33
N ASN A 161 3.57 10.84 -15.69
CA ASN A 161 4.00 12.19 -16.08
C ASN A 161 5.42 12.23 -16.65
N ALA A 162 6.34 11.42 -16.11
CA ALA A 162 7.72 11.32 -16.59
C ALA A 162 7.86 10.39 -17.80
N ASN A 163 6.90 9.49 -18.03
CA ASN A 163 6.89 8.57 -19.18
C ASN A 163 5.55 8.53 -19.94
N PRO A 164 5.03 9.67 -20.44
CA PRO A 164 3.74 9.73 -21.12
C PRO A 164 3.71 8.94 -22.44
N GLY A 165 4.89 8.55 -22.96
CA GLY A 165 5.06 7.67 -24.12
C GLY A 165 5.09 6.16 -23.80
N GLY A 166 4.96 5.77 -22.54
CA GLY A 166 4.89 4.37 -22.09
C GLY A 166 6.25 3.69 -21.83
N ASN A 167 7.34 4.44 -21.78
CA ASN A 167 8.66 3.91 -21.42
C ASN A 167 8.67 3.40 -19.97
N ILE A 168 9.48 2.38 -19.71
CA ILE A 168 9.64 1.78 -18.38
C ILE A 168 10.90 2.37 -17.76
N THR A 169 10.78 2.94 -16.55
CA THR A 169 11.92 3.28 -15.71
C THR A 169 12.31 2.07 -14.87
N PHE A 170 13.60 1.90 -14.60
CA PHE A 170 14.09 0.88 -13.69
C PHE A 170 15.14 1.44 -12.74
N VAL A 171 15.11 0.99 -11.49
CA VAL A 171 16.05 1.38 -10.44
C VAL A 171 16.69 0.11 -9.86
N PRO A 172 18.01 -0.07 -10.00
CA PRO A 172 18.71 -1.20 -9.39
C PRO A 172 18.79 -1.00 -7.88
N TRP A 173 18.00 -1.77 -7.13
CA TRP A 173 17.99 -1.71 -5.67
C TRP A 173 17.76 -3.10 -5.07
N GLY A 174 18.67 -3.53 -4.18
CA GLY A 174 18.74 -4.91 -3.66
C GLY A 174 19.71 -5.80 -4.45
N PHE A 175 20.33 -6.78 -3.76
CA PHE A 175 21.27 -7.73 -4.38
C PHE A 175 21.18 -9.09 -3.71
N GLY A 176 20.56 -10.06 -4.39
CA GLY A 176 20.25 -11.40 -3.87
C GLY A 176 19.23 -12.09 -4.77
N VAL A 177 18.39 -12.93 -4.19
CA VAL A 177 17.35 -13.68 -4.92
C VAL A 177 15.95 -13.31 -4.42
N GLN A 178 14.94 -13.82 -5.12
CA GLN A 178 13.55 -13.73 -4.68
C GLN A 178 13.42 -14.17 -3.21
N GLY A 179 12.73 -13.38 -2.39
CA GLY A 179 12.54 -13.66 -0.95
C GLY A 179 13.65 -13.19 0.00
N ASP A 180 14.80 -12.72 -0.50
CA ASP A 180 15.83 -12.11 0.36
C ASP A 180 15.49 -10.67 0.78
N PHE A 181 14.70 -10.00 -0.05
CA PHE A 181 14.31 -8.60 0.09
C PHE A 181 12.81 -8.46 0.02
N PHE A 182 12.28 -7.62 0.88
CA PHE A 182 10.87 -7.25 0.91
C PHE A 182 10.79 -5.78 0.50
N PRO A 183 10.26 -5.46 -0.70
CA PRO A 183 10.14 -4.09 -1.14
C PRO A 183 9.14 -3.33 -0.25
N ASN A 184 9.45 -2.08 0.03
CA ASN A 184 8.70 -1.18 0.90
C ASN A 184 8.86 0.27 0.41
N PRO A 185 8.48 0.59 -0.84
CA PRO A 185 8.48 1.95 -1.33
C PRO A 185 7.40 2.80 -0.63
N GLY A 186 7.54 4.10 -0.75
CA GLY A 186 6.70 5.11 -0.10
C GLY A 186 7.45 6.44 -0.04
N ASP A 187 6.76 7.55 0.13
CA ASP A 187 7.40 8.87 0.26
C ASP A 187 7.99 9.05 1.67
N PHE A 188 9.23 8.60 1.91
CA PHE A 188 9.86 8.69 3.23
C PHE A 188 10.55 10.04 3.47
N ASP A 189 10.79 10.83 2.43
CA ASP A 189 11.45 12.13 2.55
C ASP A 189 10.52 13.34 2.38
N GLY A 190 9.28 13.11 1.97
CA GLY A 190 8.20 14.10 1.86
C GLY A 190 8.29 14.92 0.58
N ASP A 191 8.86 14.37 -0.50
CA ASP A 191 9.00 15.06 -1.79
C ASP A 191 7.82 14.84 -2.74
N GLY A 192 6.80 14.11 -2.29
CA GLY A 192 5.60 13.75 -3.05
C GLY A 192 5.86 12.64 -4.05
N ARG A 193 6.95 11.88 -3.94
CA ARG A 193 7.21 10.70 -4.75
C ARG A 193 7.61 9.53 -3.88
N TYR A 194 7.29 8.34 -4.34
CA TYR A 194 7.70 7.12 -3.69
C TYR A 194 9.20 6.92 -3.84
N ASP A 195 9.85 6.77 -2.69
CA ASP A 195 11.24 6.35 -2.60
C ASP A 195 11.39 4.84 -2.78
N PHE A 196 12.60 4.40 -3.11
CA PHE A 196 12.89 2.98 -3.30
C PHE A 196 13.48 2.40 -2.01
N CYS A 197 12.67 1.69 -1.25
CA CYS A 197 13.11 1.05 -0.01
C CYS A 197 12.89 -0.46 -0.03
N ILE A 198 13.83 -1.18 0.57
CA ILE A 198 13.75 -2.62 0.83
C ILE A 198 14.03 -2.89 2.30
N GLN A 199 13.41 -3.92 2.86
CA GLN A 199 13.82 -4.52 4.12
C GLN A 199 14.60 -5.82 3.85
N ARG A 200 15.65 -6.03 4.64
CA ARG A 200 16.49 -7.22 4.60
C ARG A 200 16.96 -7.61 6.00
N SER A 201 17.58 -8.79 6.10
CA SER A 201 18.38 -9.13 7.28
C SER A 201 19.63 -8.24 7.36
N ASN A 202 19.90 -7.65 8.52
CA ASN A 202 21.08 -6.83 8.74
C ASN A 202 22.36 -7.71 8.61
N PRO A 203 23.30 -7.42 7.70
CA PRO A 203 24.51 -8.22 7.52
C PRO A 203 25.41 -8.31 8.77
N ALA A 204 25.37 -7.28 9.63
CA ALA A 204 26.14 -7.25 10.87
C ALA A 204 25.40 -7.92 12.06
N ALA A 205 24.08 -8.11 11.94
CA ALA A 205 23.24 -8.71 12.97
C ALA A 205 22.01 -9.40 12.34
N PRO A 206 22.14 -10.64 11.80
CA PRO A 206 21.13 -11.22 10.90
C PRO A 206 19.70 -11.40 11.46
N ALA A 207 19.53 -11.38 12.78
CA ALA A 207 18.19 -11.40 13.41
C ALA A 207 17.50 -10.02 13.43
N GLN A 208 18.25 -8.95 13.18
CA GLN A 208 17.75 -7.59 13.09
C GLN A 208 17.33 -7.27 11.67
N GLY A 209 16.23 -6.52 11.51
CA GLY A 209 15.86 -5.93 10.23
C GLY A 209 16.81 -4.78 9.87
N GLN A 210 16.98 -4.56 8.58
CA GLN A 210 17.60 -3.36 8.05
C GLN A 210 16.77 -2.86 6.86
N PHE A 211 16.27 -1.63 6.97
CA PHE A 211 15.72 -0.92 5.83
C PHE A 211 16.85 -0.23 5.09
N VAL A 212 16.82 -0.32 3.75
CA VAL A 212 17.79 0.32 2.86
C VAL A 212 16.99 1.17 1.90
N LEU A 213 17.04 2.48 2.12
CA LEU A 213 16.23 3.49 1.44
C LEU A 213 17.10 4.25 0.45
N LEU A 214 16.62 4.40 -0.78
CA LEU A 214 17.12 5.32 -1.79
C LEU A 214 16.07 6.41 -2.00
N ARG A 215 16.41 7.64 -1.61
CA ARG A 215 15.53 8.79 -1.75
C ARG A 215 15.42 9.24 -3.20
N SER A 216 14.20 9.45 -3.66
CA SER A 216 13.86 9.85 -5.03
C SER A 216 14.30 11.29 -5.32
N SER A 217 14.31 12.14 -4.29
CA SER A 217 14.60 13.57 -4.38
C SER A 217 16.06 13.88 -4.74
N ASP A 218 17.01 13.13 -4.18
CA ASP A 218 18.45 13.42 -4.28
C ASP A 218 19.36 12.19 -4.47
N ASN A 219 18.79 10.98 -4.59
CA ASN A 219 19.50 9.69 -4.63
C ASN A 219 20.36 9.41 -3.38
N GLY A 220 20.06 10.05 -2.26
CA GLY A 220 20.69 9.77 -0.98
C GLY A 220 20.29 8.40 -0.45
N ILE A 221 21.25 7.70 0.16
CA ILE A 221 21.08 6.35 0.65
C ILE A 221 21.06 6.35 2.18
N GLU A 222 20.05 5.73 2.78
CA GLU A 222 19.93 5.52 4.22
C GLU A 222 19.93 4.04 4.58
N TYR A 223 20.58 3.70 5.70
CA TYR A 223 20.56 2.36 6.28
C TYR A 223 19.97 2.46 7.69
N ILE A 224 18.77 1.92 7.87
CA ILE A 224 18.05 1.97 9.15
C ILE A 224 18.02 0.58 9.76
N ASN A 225 18.82 0.37 10.81
CA ASN A 225 18.89 -0.89 11.55
C ASN A 225 17.80 -0.93 12.63
N TRP A 226 16.63 -1.45 12.29
CA TRP A 226 15.47 -1.44 13.18
C TRP A 226 14.53 -2.61 12.92
N GLY A 227 13.80 -3.02 13.96
CA GLY A 227 12.95 -4.21 13.92
C GLY A 227 13.75 -5.52 13.85
N THR A 228 13.06 -6.59 13.45
CA THR A 228 13.59 -7.94 13.26
C THR A 228 13.47 -8.33 11.78
N SER A 229 14.32 -9.26 11.33
CA SER A 229 14.30 -9.69 9.93
C SER A 229 13.03 -10.45 9.53
N SER A 230 12.29 -10.99 10.49
CA SER A 230 11.02 -11.71 10.27
C SER A 230 9.76 -10.83 10.38
N ASP A 231 9.94 -9.54 10.60
CA ASP A 231 8.79 -8.63 10.72
C ASP A 231 8.09 -8.45 9.38
N PHE A 232 6.77 -8.26 9.43
CA PHE A 232 5.98 -7.87 8.26
C PHE A 232 5.93 -6.35 8.19
N ILE A 233 6.02 -5.80 7.00
CA ILE A 233 6.15 -4.36 6.80
C ILE A 233 4.78 -3.79 6.45
N ILE A 234 4.47 -2.63 7.02
CA ILE A 234 3.18 -1.95 6.86
C ILE A 234 3.42 -0.43 6.94
N PRO A 235 4.10 0.17 5.95
CA PRO A 235 4.42 1.60 6.01
C PRO A 235 3.15 2.45 5.99
N GLY A 236 3.29 3.72 6.35
CA GLY A 236 2.22 4.72 6.34
C GLY A 236 2.63 5.94 7.15
N ASP A 237 1.96 7.07 6.97
CA ASP A 237 2.19 8.28 7.77
C ASP A 237 1.53 8.13 9.15
N TYR A 238 2.26 7.67 10.16
CA TYR A 238 1.68 7.37 11.48
C TYR A 238 1.76 8.54 12.47
N ASP A 239 2.50 9.61 12.13
CA ASP A 239 2.60 10.82 12.95
C ASP A 239 2.00 12.09 12.32
N GLY A 240 1.49 11.98 11.08
CA GLY A 240 0.72 13.00 10.38
C GLY A 240 1.59 14.11 9.80
N ASP A 241 2.86 13.82 9.50
CA ASP A 241 3.82 14.80 8.97
C ASP A 241 3.88 14.85 7.43
N GLY A 242 3.04 14.05 6.76
CA GLY A 242 2.96 13.93 5.32
C GLY A 242 4.02 13.01 4.72
N LYS A 243 4.67 12.17 5.53
CA LYS A 243 5.69 11.21 5.08
C LYS A 243 5.34 9.81 5.53
N HIS A 244 5.72 8.84 4.73
CA HIS A 244 5.68 7.46 5.16
C HIS A 244 6.69 7.23 6.29
N ASP A 245 6.21 6.64 7.38
CA ASP A 245 7.02 6.11 8.46
C ASP A 245 7.33 4.62 8.26
N PHE A 246 8.38 4.13 8.92
CA PHE A 246 8.60 2.70 9.00
C PHE A 246 7.67 2.11 10.05
N CYS A 247 6.80 1.19 9.64
CA CYS A 247 6.04 0.38 10.58
C CYS A 247 6.17 -1.10 10.27
N VAL A 248 6.23 -1.88 11.35
CA VAL A 248 6.32 -3.33 11.29
C VAL A 248 5.32 -4.01 12.22
N ARG A 249 4.79 -5.15 11.76
CA ARG A 249 3.87 -6.00 12.51
C ARG A 249 4.54 -7.31 12.93
N ARG A 250 4.69 -7.48 14.24
CA ARG A 250 5.25 -8.68 14.88
C ARG A 250 4.19 -9.46 15.64
N THR A 251 4.21 -10.79 15.56
CA THR A 251 3.38 -11.63 16.42
C THR A 251 4.17 -12.08 17.64
N VAL A 252 3.72 -11.72 18.85
CA VAL A 252 4.34 -12.12 20.11
C VAL A 252 3.29 -12.81 20.97
N SER A 253 3.49 -14.09 21.27
CA SER A 253 2.59 -14.90 22.11
C SER A 253 1.11 -14.85 21.67
N GLY A 254 0.86 -14.81 20.36
CA GLY A 254 -0.49 -14.77 19.78
C GLY A 254 -1.10 -13.38 19.62
N ALA A 255 -0.46 -12.34 20.16
CA ALA A 255 -0.86 -10.95 19.96
C ALA A 255 -0.09 -10.32 18.80
N ARG A 256 -0.76 -9.47 18.01
CA ARG A 256 -0.09 -8.65 17.00
C ARG A 256 0.37 -7.35 17.65
N GLN A 257 1.62 -6.98 17.39
CA GLN A 257 2.24 -5.74 17.83
C GLN A 257 2.66 -4.96 16.60
N HIS A 258 2.14 -3.76 16.46
CA HIS A 258 2.54 -2.80 15.44
C HIS A 258 3.53 -1.86 16.08
N TRP A 259 4.73 -1.77 15.51
CA TRP A 259 5.81 -0.91 15.96
C TRP A 259 6.00 0.16 14.89
N VAL A 260 6.16 1.42 15.28
CA VAL A 260 6.42 2.54 14.37
C VAL A 260 7.78 3.15 14.71
N LEU A 261 8.55 3.48 13.70
CA LEU A 261 9.71 4.35 13.73
C LEU A 261 9.46 5.49 12.77
N THR A 262 9.21 6.67 13.34
CA THR A 262 8.92 7.88 12.56
C THR A 262 10.17 8.40 11.86
N ARG A 263 10.00 9.26 10.85
CA ARG A 263 11.11 9.95 10.18
C ARG A 263 11.88 10.90 11.10
N THR A 264 11.28 11.37 12.19
CA THR A 264 11.96 12.13 13.25
C THR A 264 12.78 11.26 14.23
N GLY A 265 12.69 9.93 14.11
CA GLY A 265 13.35 8.96 14.97
C GLY A 265 12.59 8.60 16.25
N ALA A 266 11.38 9.12 16.44
CA ALA A 266 10.51 8.71 17.54
C ALA A 266 9.98 7.29 17.29
N THR A 267 9.98 6.46 18.33
CA THR A 267 9.47 5.09 18.27
C THR A 267 8.22 4.92 19.11
N SER A 268 7.22 4.22 18.59
CA SER A 268 6.02 3.84 19.33
C SER A 268 5.63 2.40 19.04
N PHE A 269 4.74 1.82 19.85
CA PHE A 269 4.12 0.55 19.52
C PHE A 269 2.70 0.46 20.08
N VAL A 270 1.86 -0.32 19.41
CA VAL A 270 0.53 -0.68 19.87
C VAL A 270 0.32 -2.18 19.71
N GLN A 271 -0.31 -2.80 20.71
CA GLN A 271 -0.81 -4.16 20.56
C GLN A 271 -2.21 -4.09 19.97
N TRP A 272 -2.33 -4.41 18.68
CA TRP A 272 -3.58 -4.30 17.95
C TRP A 272 -3.83 -5.56 17.12
N GLY A 273 -4.85 -6.32 17.51
CA GLY A 273 -5.17 -7.61 16.88
C GLY A 273 -4.43 -8.82 17.48
N SER A 274 -4.65 -9.96 16.83
CA SER A 274 -4.28 -11.31 17.24
C SER A 274 -3.86 -12.16 16.05
N THR A 275 -3.28 -13.34 16.30
CA THR A 275 -2.95 -14.28 15.23
C THR A 275 -4.19 -14.62 14.39
N GLY A 276 -4.06 -14.51 13.06
CA GLY A 276 -5.17 -14.73 12.13
C GLY A 276 -5.83 -13.44 11.64
N ASP A 277 -5.63 -12.32 12.35
CA ASP A 277 -6.03 -11.01 11.84
C ASP A 277 -5.10 -10.55 10.71
N VAL A 278 -5.70 -9.89 9.73
CA VAL A 278 -5.04 -9.23 8.59
C VAL A 278 -4.85 -7.76 8.94
N SER A 279 -3.65 -7.21 8.73
CA SER A 279 -3.42 -5.78 8.92
C SER A 279 -4.14 -4.99 7.84
N ALA A 280 -4.77 -3.88 8.21
CA ALA A 280 -5.50 -3.03 7.28
C ALA A 280 -5.32 -1.56 7.69
N PRO A 281 -4.08 -1.04 7.75
CA PRO A 281 -3.86 0.38 8.02
C PRO A 281 -4.49 1.24 6.93
N GLY A 282 -4.83 2.48 7.28
CA GLY A 282 -5.44 3.49 6.40
C GLY A 282 -5.97 4.66 7.22
N ASP A 283 -6.31 5.78 6.59
CA ASP A 283 -6.91 6.95 7.25
C ASP A 283 -8.44 6.79 7.33
N TYR A 284 -8.95 6.12 8.36
CA TYR A 284 -10.38 5.87 8.51
C TYR A 284 -11.12 7.03 9.20
N ASP A 285 -10.45 8.00 9.81
CA ASP A 285 -11.13 9.13 10.44
C ASP A 285 -11.00 10.46 9.69
N GLY A 286 -10.18 10.46 8.63
CA GLY A 286 -9.97 11.55 7.68
C GLY A 286 -9.10 12.64 8.26
N ASP A 287 -8.14 12.29 9.12
CA ASP A 287 -7.23 13.24 9.75
C ASP A 287 -5.89 13.40 8.99
N GLY A 288 -5.71 12.68 7.89
CA GLY A 288 -4.50 12.65 7.08
C GLY A 288 -3.40 11.76 7.65
N SER A 289 -3.66 11.04 8.74
CA SER A 289 -2.72 10.10 9.35
C SER A 289 -3.23 8.66 9.27
N THR A 290 -2.30 7.72 9.25
CA THR A 290 -2.57 6.30 9.17
C THR A 290 -3.07 5.76 10.51
N ASP A 291 -4.29 5.20 10.51
CA ASP A 291 -4.85 4.51 11.65
C ASP A 291 -4.30 3.09 11.78
N PHE A 292 -4.28 2.59 13.01
CA PHE A 292 -4.06 1.17 13.24
C PHE A 292 -5.36 0.40 13.05
N ALA A 293 -5.42 -0.43 12.02
CA ALA A 293 -6.58 -1.25 11.76
C ALA A 293 -6.22 -2.69 11.38
N ILE A 294 -7.16 -3.57 11.69
CA ILE A 294 -7.12 -4.98 11.31
C ILE A 294 -8.48 -5.42 10.78
N TRP A 295 -8.48 -6.41 9.90
CA TRP A 295 -9.66 -7.19 9.58
C TRP A 295 -9.59 -8.55 10.27
N ARG A 296 -10.70 -8.93 10.90
CA ARG A 296 -10.86 -10.22 11.56
C ARG A 296 -11.97 -11.00 10.87
N GLY A 297 -11.61 -12.16 10.30
CA GLY A 297 -12.57 -13.14 9.82
C GLY A 297 -13.18 -13.95 10.95
N SER A 298 -14.48 -14.23 10.87
CA SER A 298 -15.18 -15.16 11.77
C SER A 298 -16.10 -16.10 10.99
N ALA A 299 -16.09 -17.37 11.42
CA ALA A 299 -17.03 -18.38 10.92
C ALA A 299 -18.48 -18.13 11.40
N THR A 300 -18.65 -17.33 12.45
CA THR A 300 -19.97 -16.89 12.90
C THR A 300 -20.46 -15.76 11.99
N PRO A 301 -21.62 -15.91 11.31
CA PRO A 301 -22.16 -14.88 10.44
C PRO A 301 -22.31 -13.53 11.16
N GLY A 302 -21.90 -12.45 10.49
CA GLY A 302 -21.99 -11.08 11.03
C GLY A 302 -20.94 -10.71 12.07
N GLN A 303 -19.98 -11.59 12.38
CA GLN A 303 -18.88 -11.30 13.31
C GLN A 303 -17.53 -11.03 12.64
N SER A 304 -17.47 -11.11 11.30
CA SER A 304 -16.30 -10.61 10.58
C SER A 304 -16.35 -9.09 10.53
N GLY A 305 -15.19 -8.43 10.52
CA GLY A 305 -15.18 -6.97 10.41
C GLY A 305 -13.84 -6.32 10.67
N PHE A 306 -13.84 -5.01 10.45
CA PHE A 306 -12.69 -4.14 10.67
C PHE A 306 -12.71 -3.62 12.11
N TRP A 307 -11.55 -3.63 12.74
CA TRP A 307 -11.30 -3.01 14.04
C TRP A 307 -10.28 -1.89 13.83
N VAL A 308 -10.73 -0.66 14.00
CA VAL A 308 -9.92 0.54 13.77
C VAL A 308 -9.61 1.20 15.10
N ARG A 309 -8.38 1.67 15.26
CA ARG A 309 -7.95 2.58 16.33
C ARG A 309 -7.42 3.86 15.70
N ASN A 310 -8.19 4.92 15.86
CA ASN A 310 -7.91 6.22 15.29
C ASN A 310 -6.56 6.80 15.76
N SER A 311 -5.80 7.38 14.85
CA SER A 311 -4.61 8.20 15.04
C SER A 311 -4.92 9.42 15.91
N SER A 312 -5.96 10.18 15.55
CA SER A 312 -6.31 11.48 16.12
C SER A 312 -6.60 11.47 17.63
N ASN A 313 -7.24 10.40 18.13
CA ASN A 313 -7.82 10.37 19.47
C ASN A 313 -7.81 8.98 20.13
N ALA A 314 -7.24 7.97 19.49
CA ALA A 314 -7.22 6.58 19.95
C ALA A 314 -8.60 5.93 20.18
N ALA A 315 -9.68 6.52 19.66
CA ALA A 315 -11.00 5.91 19.66
C ALA A 315 -10.96 4.59 18.88
N VAL A 316 -11.72 3.63 19.38
CA VAL A 316 -11.80 2.30 18.79
C VAL A 316 -13.17 2.11 18.18
N SER A 317 -13.21 1.71 16.92
CA SER A 317 -14.44 1.33 16.24
C SER A 317 -14.37 -0.13 15.78
N PHE A 318 -15.55 -0.76 15.74
CA PHE A 318 -15.74 -2.05 15.10
C PHE A 318 -16.81 -1.90 14.03
N VAL A 319 -16.46 -2.27 12.81
CA VAL A 319 -17.35 -2.25 11.66
C VAL A 319 -17.61 -3.68 11.20
N PRO A 320 -18.81 -4.25 11.45
CA PRO A 320 -19.15 -5.59 10.99
C PRO A 320 -19.22 -5.59 9.46
N TRP A 321 -18.24 -6.23 8.82
CA TRP A 321 -18.12 -6.27 7.37
C TRP A 321 -17.34 -7.49 6.86
N GLY A 322 -17.77 -7.99 5.71
CA GLY A 322 -17.26 -9.23 5.13
C GLY A 322 -17.76 -10.50 5.82
N GLN A 323 -17.24 -11.64 5.41
CA GLN A 323 -17.56 -12.95 5.94
C GLN A 323 -16.35 -13.90 5.90
N CYS A 324 -16.29 -14.83 6.83
CA CYS A 324 -15.26 -15.87 6.82
C CYS A 324 -15.79 -17.21 7.33
N PRO A 325 -16.80 -17.80 6.67
CA PRO A 325 -17.42 -19.05 7.12
C PRO A 325 -16.41 -20.21 7.25
N ASN A 326 -15.34 -20.20 6.45
CA ASN A 326 -14.20 -21.09 6.56
C ASN A 326 -12.98 -20.48 5.83
N VAL A 327 -11.80 -21.09 5.97
CA VAL A 327 -10.53 -20.61 5.38
C VAL A 327 -10.51 -20.56 3.85
N SER A 328 -11.29 -21.39 3.16
CA SER A 328 -11.30 -21.47 1.68
C SER A 328 -12.32 -20.53 1.03
N THR A 329 -13.26 -19.99 1.80
CA THR A 329 -14.28 -19.06 1.31
C THR A 329 -14.34 -17.82 2.20
N CYS A 330 -13.19 -17.49 2.79
CA CYS A 330 -13.01 -16.30 3.59
C CYS A 330 -12.88 -15.10 2.65
N ASP A 331 -13.45 -13.97 3.04
CA ASP A 331 -13.16 -12.72 2.37
C ASP A 331 -11.70 -12.31 2.63
N PHE A 332 -11.12 -11.64 1.64
CA PHE A 332 -9.79 -11.04 1.72
C PHE A 332 -10.00 -9.56 1.97
N ALA A 333 -9.49 -9.02 3.08
CA ALA A 333 -9.53 -7.59 3.30
C ALA A 333 -8.67 -6.89 2.25
N VAL A 334 -9.24 -5.89 1.57
CA VAL A 334 -8.45 -5.01 0.73
C VAL A 334 -7.80 -4.01 1.69
N ALA A 335 -6.49 -4.09 1.73
CA ALA A 335 -5.60 -3.37 2.63
C ALA A 335 -4.34 -2.98 1.83
N SER A 336 -3.49 -2.12 2.41
CA SER A 336 -2.28 -1.58 1.77
C SER A 336 -1.59 -2.63 0.91
N SER A 337 -1.14 -2.28 -0.29
CA SER A 337 -0.54 -3.21 -1.25
C SER A 337 0.60 -4.06 -0.66
N TRP A 338 1.19 -3.60 0.44
CA TRP A 338 2.26 -4.20 1.25
C TRP A 338 1.88 -5.43 2.11
N VAL A 339 0.58 -5.75 2.27
CA VAL A 339 0.11 -6.71 3.29
C VAL A 339 -0.28 -8.09 2.74
N HIS A 340 -0.24 -8.29 1.41
CA HIS A 340 -0.80 -9.49 0.76
C HIS A 340 0.17 -10.64 0.58
#